data_AF-A0A5N6LQC3-F1
#
_entry.id   AF-A0A5N6LQC3-F1
#
_cell.length_a   1.000
_cell.length_b   1.000
_cell.length_c   1.000
_cell.angle_alpha   90.00
_cell.angle_beta   90.00
_cell.angle_gamma   90.00
#
_symmetry.space_group_name_H-M   'P 1'
#
loop_
_entity.id
_entity.type
_entity.pdbx_description
1 polymer ?
#
loop_
_entity_poly.entity_id
_entity_poly.type
_entity_poly.pdbx_seq_one_letter_code
_entity_poly.pdbx_strand_id
1 'polypeptide(L)'
;MAQIINFKYAFAFIFLHILVPIFPPFVVHGANPTTTFALCGKAPYPEICTYLIGKTSIETPLEVHQAALMSTLAQAKQAHNLVSAMDLSSFEPRAKSAWIDCVELYDNTVYQLNQSLSSTNSHDIQTWLSAASTNHETCLNGFHDFHLSSHFQTFKSSLSGFSKYVSNSLAINKALTPLLTNSKKLRGKKLMETNKFPKWLSKSDRKLLATPSDATSADLVVAQDGSGNYKTISEAIADVPKLRKGSSRFVIHVKAGLYKENVDIKNTIHNLMLVGDGIGSTVVTYDKNNQDGSTTFSSATFAVSGSGFIARDMTFENSAGPAKHQAVAFRSGSDLSVVFGCAFRGYQDTLYVYSGRQFYRNCQIYGTQDFIFGNAAAVLQSCNIYVRKPMSGQTNIITAQARSDPNQNTGIIIHNSGVMAASDLKGSGGSVETFLGRPWLKYSRTVFMKCSLDGLINSAGWLPWSGGFGLSTLYYAEYMNTGDGAGTGGRVKWPGYHIITSATDAMQFTVDDFLDGGSWIPGTGLPYTAGL
;
A
#
# COMPACT_ATOMS: atom_id res chain seq x y z
N MET A 1 -49.40 0.07 -75.15
CA MET A 1 -49.56 1.37 -75.84
C MET A 1 -48.17 1.92 -76.10
N ALA A 2 -47.78 2.00 -77.39
CA ALA A 2 -46.74 2.81 -78.08
C ALA A 2 -45.49 3.31 -77.33
N GLN A 3 -44.28 3.43 -77.90
CA GLN A 3 -43.72 3.15 -79.22
C GLN A 3 -42.18 3.17 -79.12
N ILE A 4 -41.55 2.37 -79.97
CA ILE A 4 -40.16 2.39 -80.48
C ILE A 4 -39.66 3.80 -80.88
N ILE A 5 -38.35 4.09 -80.71
CA ILE A 5 -37.42 4.61 -81.76
C ILE A 5 -35.94 4.43 -81.34
N ASN A 6 -35.18 3.83 -82.26
CA ASN A 6 -33.72 3.66 -82.34
C ASN A 6 -33.02 4.94 -82.85
N PHE A 7 -31.75 5.19 -82.48
CA PHE A 7 -30.65 5.24 -83.49
C PHE A 7 -29.25 5.24 -82.86
N LYS A 8 -28.36 4.47 -83.50
CA LYS A 8 -26.92 4.27 -83.26
C LYS A 8 -26.11 5.49 -83.70
N TYR A 9 -24.96 5.76 -83.09
CA TYR A 9 -23.70 6.04 -83.82
C TYR A 9 -22.48 5.73 -82.94
N ALA A 10 -21.54 4.99 -83.51
CA ALA A 10 -20.23 4.67 -82.95
C ALA A 10 -19.19 5.62 -83.56
N PHE A 11 -18.26 6.14 -82.76
CA PHE A 11 -16.95 6.60 -83.24
C PHE A 11 -15.92 6.41 -82.12
N ALA A 12 -14.91 5.62 -82.43
CA ALA A 12 -13.70 5.43 -81.62
C ALA A 12 -12.71 6.57 -81.91
N PHE A 13 -11.93 7.03 -80.92
CA PHE A 13 -10.51 7.44 -81.09
C PHE A 13 -9.81 7.70 -79.73
N ILE A 14 -8.92 6.76 -79.37
CA ILE A 14 -7.51 6.89 -78.93
C ILE A 14 -7.08 7.91 -77.83
N PHE A 15 -6.59 7.32 -76.72
CA PHE A 15 -5.53 7.68 -75.75
C PHE A 15 -4.87 9.09 -75.71
N LEU A 16 -4.78 9.65 -74.49
CA LEU A 16 -3.55 10.29 -73.99
C LEU A 16 -3.38 10.07 -72.47
N HIS A 17 -2.24 9.52 -72.08
CA HIS A 17 -1.85 9.23 -70.69
C HIS A 17 -1.53 10.51 -69.90
N ILE A 18 -2.16 10.67 -68.72
CA ILE A 18 -1.71 11.60 -67.68
C ILE A 18 -1.18 10.77 -66.51
N LEU A 19 0.13 10.87 -66.28
CA LEU A 19 0.85 10.36 -65.12
C LEU A 19 0.37 11.10 -63.85
N VAL A 20 -0.27 10.39 -62.93
CA VAL A 20 -0.48 10.84 -61.55
C VAL A 20 0.50 10.07 -60.66
N PRO A 21 1.39 10.73 -59.90
CA PRO A 21 2.31 10.05 -59.01
C PRO A 21 1.54 9.44 -57.84
N ILE A 22 1.63 8.13 -57.70
CA ILE A 22 1.16 7.36 -56.54
C ILE A 22 2.10 7.68 -55.38
N PHE A 23 1.68 8.55 -54.46
CA PHE A 23 2.26 8.57 -53.12
C PHE A 23 1.71 7.37 -52.34
N PRO A 24 2.55 6.51 -51.76
CA PRO A 24 2.07 5.47 -50.86
C PRO A 24 1.40 6.14 -49.66
N PRO A 25 0.28 5.60 -49.15
CA PRO A 25 -0.32 6.14 -47.95
C PRO A 25 0.67 5.96 -46.79
N PHE A 26 1.11 7.08 -46.22
CA PHE A 26 1.71 7.06 -44.90
C PHE A 26 0.66 6.50 -43.93
N VAL A 27 0.86 5.27 -43.48
CA VAL A 27 0.12 4.70 -42.36
C VAL A 27 0.63 5.39 -41.09
N VAL A 28 0.07 6.55 -40.79
CA VAL A 28 0.03 7.05 -39.41
C VAL A 28 -0.96 6.15 -38.68
N HIS A 29 -0.51 5.41 -37.67
CA HIS A 29 -1.41 4.70 -36.77
C HIS A 29 -2.22 5.73 -35.98
N GLY A 30 -3.35 6.15 -36.57
CA GLY A 30 -4.22 7.18 -36.05
C GLY A 30 -4.93 6.76 -34.77
N ALA A 31 -4.92 7.67 -33.81
CA ALA A 31 -5.86 7.76 -32.71
C ALA A 31 -7.31 7.52 -33.16
N ASN A 32 -8.06 6.70 -32.41
CA ASN A 32 -9.50 6.51 -32.63
C ASN A 32 -10.26 7.19 -31.46
N PRO A 33 -10.99 8.29 -31.69
CA PRO A 33 -11.74 9.01 -30.65
C PRO A 33 -12.64 8.08 -29.81
N THR A 34 -13.21 7.03 -30.43
CA THR A 34 -14.07 6.06 -29.75
C THR A 34 -13.33 5.29 -28.64
N THR A 35 -12.05 5.01 -28.82
CA THR A 35 -11.22 4.31 -27.81
C THR A 35 -10.85 5.22 -26.63
N THR A 36 -10.66 6.51 -26.90
CA THR A 36 -10.32 7.55 -25.92
C THR A 36 -11.49 7.83 -24.98
N PHE A 37 -12.71 7.98 -25.51
CA PHE A 37 -13.93 8.10 -24.68
C PHE A 37 -14.26 6.80 -23.93
N ALA A 38 -14.00 5.62 -24.52
CA ALA A 38 -14.22 4.34 -23.86
C ALA A 38 -13.36 4.16 -22.60
N LEU A 39 -12.16 4.74 -22.57
CA LEU A 39 -11.28 4.73 -21.39
C LEU A 39 -11.88 5.53 -20.23
N CYS A 40 -12.43 6.72 -20.51
CA CYS A 40 -13.15 7.50 -19.50
C CYS A 40 -14.37 6.76 -18.93
N GLY A 41 -15.06 5.95 -19.75
CA GLY A 41 -16.17 5.12 -19.31
C GLY A 41 -15.80 4.03 -18.28
N LYS A 42 -14.51 3.79 -18.04
CA LYS A 42 -14.03 2.90 -16.97
C LYS A 42 -13.83 3.63 -15.63
N ALA A 43 -13.81 4.96 -15.66
CA ALA A 43 -13.59 5.77 -14.48
C ALA A 43 -14.89 5.93 -13.67
N PRO A 44 -14.83 5.98 -12.33
CA PRO A 44 -16.03 6.18 -11.50
C PRO A 44 -16.70 7.55 -11.68
N TYR A 45 -15.94 8.56 -12.12
CA TYR A 45 -16.40 9.92 -12.40
C TYR A 45 -16.12 10.29 -13.86
N PRO A 46 -16.75 9.63 -14.84
CA PRO A 46 -16.41 9.75 -16.26
C PRO A 46 -16.48 11.20 -16.77
N GLU A 47 -17.37 12.02 -16.22
CA GLU A 47 -17.55 13.43 -16.57
C GLU A 47 -16.28 14.27 -16.38
N ILE A 48 -15.49 13.99 -15.32
CA ILE A 48 -14.22 14.67 -15.07
C ILE A 48 -13.22 14.32 -16.18
N CYS A 49 -13.17 13.05 -16.57
CA CYS A 49 -12.27 12.57 -17.63
C CYS A 49 -12.68 13.13 -19.00
N THR A 50 -13.98 13.11 -19.33
CA THR A 50 -14.51 13.67 -20.58
C THR A 50 -14.26 15.18 -20.69
N TYR A 51 -14.41 15.92 -19.59
CA TYR A 51 -14.08 17.35 -19.55
C TYR A 51 -12.60 17.62 -19.90
N LEU A 52 -11.68 16.80 -19.38
CA LEU A 52 -10.26 16.93 -19.68
C LEU A 52 -9.97 16.72 -21.18
N ILE A 53 -10.56 15.68 -21.78
CA ILE A 53 -10.43 15.40 -23.22
C ILE A 53 -10.89 16.60 -24.05
N GLY A 54 -12.09 17.12 -23.77
CA GLY A 54 -12.69 18.21 -24.54
C GLY A 54 -11.89 19.52 -24.47
N LYS A 55 -11.14 19.75 -23.39
CA LYS A 55 -10.36 20.98 -23.19
C LYS A 55 -8.98 20.95 -23.86
N THR A 56 -8.41 19.77 -24.06
CA THR A 56 -6.99 19.60 -24.43
C THR A 56 -6.78 18.96 -25.80
N SER A 57 -7.86 18.70 -26.55
CA SER A 57 -7.81 18.03 -27.86
C SER A 57 -7.03 16.71 -27.81
N ILE A 58 -7.21 15.94 -26.75
CA ILE A 58 -6.53 14.65 -26.54
C ILE A 58 -7.06 13.62 -27.54
N GLU A 59 -6.15 12.95 -28.23
CA GLU A 59 -6.50 11.99 -29.28
C GLU A 59 -6.21 10.54 -28.84
N THR A 60 -5.23 10.31 -27.96
CA THR A 60 -4.78 8.94 -27.60
C THR A 60 -5.11 8.51 -26.16
N PRO A 61 -5.28 7.20 -25.89
CA PRO A 61 -5.42 6.67 -24.53
C PRO A 61 -4.27 7.02 -23.56
N LEU A 62 -3.04 7.15 -24.09
CA LEU A 62 -1.87 7.50 -23.28
C LEU A 62 -1.92 8.98 -22.85
N GLU A 63 -2.34 9.87 -23.74
CA GLU A 63 -2.57 11.28 -23.43
C GLU A 63 -3.69 11.47 -22.40
N VAL A 64 -4.78 10.69 -22.47
CA VAL A 64 -5.83 10.69 -21.43
C VAL A 64 -5.25 10.32 -20.07
N HIS A 65 -4.45 9.25 -20.04
CA HIS A 65 -3.79 8.82 -18.81
C HIS A 65 -2.85 9.90 -18.25
N GLN A 66 -2.02 10.51 -19.08
CA GLN A 66 -1.13 11.58 -18.66
C GLN A 66 -1.89 12.82 -18.17
N ALA A 67 -2.96 13.22 -18.87
CA ALA A 67 -3.80 14.33 -18.47
C ALA A 67 -4.54 14.07 -17.14
N ALA A 68 -4.99 12.83 -16.90
CA ALA A 68 -5.61 12.43 -15.65
C ALA A 68 -4.61 12.53 -14.47
N LEU A 69 -3.38 12.04 -14.65
CA LEU A 69 -2.32 12.16 -13.65
C LEU A 69 -1.94 13.62 -13.37
N MET A 70 -1.75 14.43 -14.42
CA MET A 70 -1.41 15.86 -14.27
C MET A 70 -2.52 16.63 -13.55
N SER A 71 -3.78 16.36 -13.88
CA SER A 71 -4.93 17.00 -13.24
C SER A 71 -5.07 16.58 -11.78
N THR A 72 -4.81 15.30 -11.48
CA THR A 72 -4.78 14.78 -10.10
C THR A 72 -3.67 15.45 -9.28
N LEU A 73 -2.47 15.62 -9.85
CA LEU A 73 -1.38 16.36 -9.22
C LEU A 73 -1.74 17.82 -8.97
N ALA A 74 -2.40 18.48 -9.91
CA ALA A 74 -2.85 19.86 -9.73
C ALA A 74 -3.84 19.98 -8.55
N GLN A 75 -4.79 19.04 -8.43
CA GLN A 75 -5.70 18.97 -7.29
C GLN A 75 -4.99 18.68 -5.97
N ALA A 76 -3.98 17.80 -5.97
CA ALA A 76 -3.17 17.54 -4.78
C ALA A 76 -2.39 18.78 -4.33
N LYS A 77 -1.79 19.53 -5.26
CA LYS A 77 -1.09 20.79 -4.96
C LYS A 77 -2.04 21.85 -4.41
N GLN A 78 -3.25 21.95 -4.97
CA GLN A 78 -4.28 22.86 -4.45
C GLN A 78 -4.69 22.48 -3.02
N ALA A 79 -4.91 21.19 -2.76
CA ALA A 79 -5.19 20.68 -1.42
C ALA A 79 -4.05 20.96 -0.43
N HIS A 80 -2.80 20.69 -0.84
CA HIS A 80 -1.60 20.97 -0.05
C HIS A 80 -1.48 22.46 0.31
N ASN A 81 -1.72 23.35 -0.66
CA ASN A 81 -1.67 24.80 -0.42
C ASN A 81 -2.78 25.24 0.54
N LEU A 82 -3.99 24.68 0.42
CA LEU A 82 -5.10 24.96 1.33
C LEU A 82 -4.80 24.55 2.77
N VAL A 83 -4.24 23.35 2.99
CA VAL A 83 -3.87 22.91 4.34
C VAL A 83 -2.70 23.70 4.90
N SER A 84 -1.71 24.03 4.07
CA SER A 84 -0.52 24.74 4.51
C SER A 84 -0.80 26.20 4.87
N ALA A 85 -1.81 26.82 4.26
CA ALA A 85 -2.17 28.21 4.50
C ALA A 85 -3.08 28.43 5.73
N MET A 86 -3.52 27.36 6.40
CA MET A 86 -4.43 27.48 7.54
C MET A 86 -3.72 28.05 8.77
N ASP A 87 -4.30 29.10 9.37
CA ASP A 87 -3.85 29.56 10.68
C ASP A 87 -4.37 28.61 11.77
N LEU A 88 -3.43 27.94 12.43
CA LEU A 88 -3.72 27.01 13.50
C LEU A 88 -3.80 27.66 14.87
N SER A 89 -3.53 28.97 15.01
CA SER A 89 -3.45 29.65 16.31
C SER A 89 -4.68 29.37 17.22
N SER A 90 -5.88 29.43 16.63
CA SER A 90 -7.18 29.24 17.28
C SER A 90 -7.60 27.78 17.48
N PHE A 91 -6.84 26.82 16.97
CA PHE A 91 -7.22 25.40 17.02
C PHE A 91 -6.85 24.78 18.38
N GLU A 92 -7.72 23.92 18.89
CA GLU A 92 -7.41 23.06 20.05
C GLU A 92 -6.27 22.07 19.72
N PRO A 93 -5.48 21.60 20.69
CA PRO A 93 -4.28 20.76 20.45
C PRO A 93 -4.53 19.52 19.58
N ARG A 94 -5.65 18.82 19.77
CA ARG A 94 -6.02 17.65 18.96
C ARG A 94 -6.31 18.03 17.51
N ALA A 95 -7.01 19.14 17.29
CA ALA A 95 -7.28 19.66 15.96
C ALA A 95 -5.99 20.11 15.26
N LYS A 96 -5.06 20.75 16.00
CA LYS A 96 -3.71 21.08 15.52
C LYS A 96 -2.95 19.83 15.08
N SER A 97 -2.97 18.76 15.88
CA SER A 97 -2.30 17.50 15.54
C SER A 97 -2.85 16.90 14.25
N ALA A 98 -4.17 16.80 14.09
CA ALA A 98 -4.78 16.30 12.87
C ALA A 98 -4.44 17.15 11.63
N TRP A 99 -4.33 18.48 11.81
CA TRP A 99 -3.98 19.38 10.72
C TRP A 99 -2.52 19.25 10.28
N ILE A 100 -1.60 19.13 11.25
CA ILE A 100 -0.17 18.90 10.98
C ILE A 100 0.01 17.62 10.17
N ASP A 101 -0.70 16.55 10.54
CA ASP A 101 -0.70 15.31 9.76
C ASP A 101 -1.17 15.56 8.32
N CYS A 102 -2.27 16.29 8.13
CA CYS A 102 -2.78 16.60 6.79
C CYS A 102 -1.74 17.32 5.90
N VAL A 103 -0.96 18.24 6.45
CA VAL A 103 0.11 18.92 5.70
C VAL A 103 1.14 17.90 5.20
N GLU A 104 1.64 17.04 6.09
CA GLU A 104 2.58 15.97 5.72
C GLU A 104 1.98 14.99 4.70
N LEU A 105 0.72 14.58 4.90
CA LEU A 105 0.03 13.62 4.04
C LEU A 105 -0.17 14.17 2.62
N TYR A 106 -0.45 15.46 2.47
CA TYR A 106 -0.57 16.08 1.16
C TYR A 106 0.80 16.35 0.50
N ASP A 107 1.85 16.62 1.27
CA ASP A 107 3.22 16.66 0.73
C ASP A 107 3.63 15.28 0.16
N ASN A 108 3.40 14.20 0.94
CA ASN A 108 3.61 12.83 0.51
C ASN A 108 2.79 12.48 -0.74
N THR A 109 1.55 12.97 -0.83
CA THR A 109 0.66 12.79 -1.98
C THR A 109 1.23 13.45 -3.24
N VAL A 110 1.73 14.68 -3.12
CA VAL A 110 2.37 15.40 -4.22
C VAL A 110 3.64 14.66 -4.67
N TYR A 111 4.45 14.17 -3.73
CA TYR A 111 5.62 13.34 -4.02
C TYR A 111 5.25 12.09 -4.85
N GLN A 112 4.26 11.32 -4.40
CA GLN A 112 3.81 10.08 -5.07
C GLN A 112 3.23 10.32 -6.47
N LEU A 113 2.51 11.43 -6.66
CA LEU A 113 1.95 11.80 -7.96
C LEU A 113 3.04 12.28 -8.94
N ASN A 114 4.07 12.98 -8.45
CA ASN A 114 5.25 13.30 -9.27
C ASN A 114 5.99 12.03 -9.70
N GLN A 115 6.16 11.05 -8.80
CA GLN A 115 6.73 9.74 -9.16
C GLN A 115 5.88 9.04 -10.24
N SER A 116 4.55 9.08 -10.09
CA SER A 116 3.61 8.49 -11.06
C SER A 116 3.75 9.11 -12.46
N LEU A 117 3.88 10.43 -12.56
CA LEU A 117 4.11 11.13 -13.84
C LEU A 117 5.47 10.81 -14.46
N SER A 118 6.46 10.45 -13.64
CA SER A 118 7.83 10.18 -14.10
C SER A 118 8.06 8.70 -14.47
N SER A 119 7.09 7.83 -14.17
CA SER A 119 7.21 6.38 -14.36
C SER A 119 6.48 5.90 -15.60
N THR A 120 6.97 4.80 -16.16
CA THR A 120 6.31 4.04 -17.23
C THR A 120 5.79 2.69 -16.72
N ASN A 121 6.07 2.34 -15.46
CA ASN A 121 5.61 1.09 -14.87
C ASN A 121 4.21 1.27 -14.28
N SER A 122 3.22 0.73 -14.98
CA SER A 122 1.80 0.78 -14.56
C SER A 122 1.54 0.23 -13.15
N HIS A 123 2.31 -0.76 -12.66
CA HIS A 123 2.15 -1.30 -11.32
C HIS A 123 2.65 -0.33 -10.24
N ASP A 124 3.76 0.37 -10.50
CA ASP A 124 4.28 1.41 -9.61
C ASP A 124 3.30 2.59 -9.54
N ILE A 125 2.81 3.04 -10.71
CA ILE A 125 1.79 4.09 -10.81
C ILE A 125 0.53 3.72 -10.04
N GLN A 126 0.03 2.48 -10.18
CA GLN A 126 -1.15 2.02 -9.45
C GLN A 126 -0.92 2.04 -7.93
N THR A 127 0.28 1.67 -7.48
CA THR A 127 0.66 1.63 -6.06
C THR A 127 0.73 3.04 -5.48
N TRP A 128 1.37 3.97 -6.17
CA TRP A 128 1.51 5.36 -5.71
C TRP A 128 0.20 6.14 -5.77
N LEU A 129 -0.66 5.89 -6.76
CA LEU A 129 -2.03 6.41 -6.75
C LEU A 129 -2.85 5.85 -5.57
N SER A 130 -2.66 4.57 -5.23
CA SER A 130 -3.33 3.96 -4.08
C SER A 130 -2.85 4.58 -2.76
N ALA A 131 -1.55 4.88 -2.66
CA ALA A 131 -0.96 5.58 -1.52
C ALA A 131 -1.45 7.04 -1.42
N ALA A 132 -1.54 7.76 -2.54
CA ALA A 132 -2.09 9.12 -2.60
C ALA A 132 -3.55 9.18 -2.11
N SER A 133 -4.38 8.22 -2.51
CA SER A 133 -5.73 8.07 -1.99
C SER A 133 -5.75 7.73 -0.49
N THR A 134 -4.83 6.88 -0.02
CA THR A 134 -4.70 6.52 1.41
C THR A 134 -4.31 7.73 2.27
N ASN A 135 -3.40 8.58 1.78
CA ASN A 135 -3.02 9.82 2.46
C ASN A 135 -4.22 10.75 2.65
N HIS A 136 -5.05 10.90 1.61
CA HIS A 136 -6.28 11.68 1.70
C HIS A 136 -7.21 11.13 2.77
N GLU A 137 -7.55 9.84 2.72
CA GLU A 137 -8.41 9.20 3.73
C GLU A 137 -7.86 9.36 5.15
N THR A 138 -6.54 9.25 5.32
CA THR A 138 -5.88 9.41 6.62
C THR A 138 -6.00 10.83 7.16
N CYS A 139 -5.83 11.84 6.30
CA CYS A 139 -6.02 13.23 6.65
C CYS A 139 -7.47 13.46 7.14
N LEU A 140 -8.46 12.86 6.49
CA LEU A 140 -9.85 12.92 6.94
C LEU A 140 -10.04 12.20 8.30
N ASN A 141 -9.43 11.03 8.46
CA ASN A 141 -9.55 10.20 9.68
C ASN A 141 -8.99 10.89 10.92
N GLY A 142 -7.91 11.68 10.81
CA GLY A 142 -7.36 12.40 11.96
C GLY A 142 -8.38 13.32 12.66
N PHE A 143 -9.36 13.86 11.93
CA PHE A 143 -10.46 14.63 12.52
C PHE A 143 -11.57 13.74 13.11
N HIS A 144 -11.81 12.58 12.50
CA HIS A 144 -12.77 11.60 12.99
C HIS A 144 -12.31 10.95 14.31
N ASP A 145 -11.01 10.65 14.44
CA ASP A 145 -10.34 10.11 15.63
C ASP A 145 -10.61 10.96 16.89
N PHE A 146 -10.83 12.27 16.71
CA PHE A 146 -11.10 13.22 17.79
C PHE A 146 -12.54 13.75 17.82
N HIS A 147 -13.43 13.21 16.99
CA HIS A 147 -14.82 13.64 16.85
C HIS A 147 -14.99 15.12 16.45
N LEU A 148 -14.03 15.67 15.69
CA LEU A 148 -13.96 17.09 15.27
C LEU A 148 -14.77 17.39 13.99
N SER A 149 -15.90 16.71 13.83
CA SER A 149 -16.70 16.68 12.59
C SER A 149 -17.14 18.06 12.09
N SER A 150 -17.30 19.06 12.98
CA SER A 150 -17.73 20.42 12.64
C SER A 150 -16.65 21.25 11.92
N HIS A 151 -15.38 21.15 12.36
CA HIS A 151 -14.23 21.80 11.70
C HIS A 151 -13.97 21.20 10.31
N PHE A 152 -14.42 19.95 10.13
CA PHE A 152 -14.15 19.12 8.99
C PHE A 152 -15.08 19.36 7.79
N GLN A 153 -16.34 19.79 7.98
CA GLN A 153 -17.31 19.81 6.85
C GLN A 153 -16.92 20.78 5.73
N THR A 154 -16.54 22.02 6.06
CA THR A 154 -16.10 23.02 5.07
C THR A 154 -14.80 22.59 4.38
N PHE A 155 -13.92 21.93 5.12
CA PHE A 155 -12.65 21.45 4.60
C PHE A 155 -12.83 20.23 3.68
N LYS A 156 -13.68 19.28 4.07
CA LYS A 156 -14.04 18.09 3.29
C LYS A 156 -14.62 18.48 1.93
N SER A 157 -15.50 19.48 1.86
CA SER A 157 -16.01 19.97 0.58
C SER A 157 -14.90 20.48 -0.34
N SER A 158 -13.95 21.24 0.21
CA SER A 158 -12.82 21.81 -0.54
C SER A 158 -11.84 20.74 -1.06
N LEU A 159 -11.72 19.62 -0.35
CA LEU A 159 -10.86 18.50 -0.75
C LEU A 159 -11.56 17.43 -1.58
N SER A 160 -12.89 17.47 -1.69
CA SER A 160 -13.68 16.45 -2.37
C SER A 160 -13.29 16.28 -3.85
N GLY A 161 -12.81 17.35 -4.49
CA GLY A 161 -12.25 17.31 -5.84
C GLY A 161 -11.14 16.27 -5.93
N PHE A 162 -10.12 16.35 -5.08
CA PHE A 162 -8.96 15.46 -5.12
C PHE A 162 -9.35 13.97 -5.12
N SER A 163 -10.27 13.56 -4.24
CA SER A 163 -10.74 12.16 -4.14
C SER A 163 -11.28 11.60 -5.46
N LYS A 164 -12.02 12.40 -6.22
CA LYS A 164 -12.60 12.00 -7.51
C LYS A 164 -11.53 11.87 -8.59
N TYR A 165 -10.58 12.81 -8.63
CA TYR A 165 -9.49 12.80 -9.61
C TYR A 165 -8.54 11.61 -9.39
N VAL A 166 -8.18 11.30 -8.14
CA VAL A 166 -7.32 10.13 -7.85
C VAL A 166 -8.05 8.81 -8.16
N SER A 167 -9.35 8.71 -7.85
CA SER A 167 -10.17 7.54 -8.20
C SER A 167 -10.25 7.31 -9.71
N ASN A 168 -10.44 8.38 -10.49
CA ASN A 168 -10.38 8.28 -11.95
C ASN A 168 -9.01 7.84 -12.45
N SER A 169 -7.93 8.42 -11.93
CA SER A 169 -6.56 8.04 -12.32
C SER A 169 -6.27 6.58 -12.01
N LEU A 170 -6.73 6.06 -10.86
CA LEU A 170 -6.64 4.63 -10.51
C LEU A 170 -7.34 3.74 -11.53
N ALA A 171 -8.57 4.10 -11.91
CA ALA A 171 -9.35 3.32 -12.87
C ALA A 171 -8.76 3.37 -14.28
N ILE A 172 -8.30 4.54 -14.73
CA ILE A 172 -7.69 4.75 -16.04
C ILE A 172 -6.37 3.98 -16.15
N ASN A 173 -5.46 4.09 -15.17
CA ASN A 173 -4.20 3.34 -15.18
C ASN A 173 -4.43 1.82 -15.17
N LYS A 174 -5.37 1.34 -14.34
CA LYS A 174 -5.77 -0.08 -14.31
C LYS A 174 -6.32 -0.56 -15.65
N ALA A 175 -7.15 0.24 -16.31
CA ALA A 175 -7.72 -0.09 -17.63
C ALA A 175 -6.67 -0.06 -18.76
N LEU A 176 -5.63 0.78 -18.64
CA LEU A 176 -4.55 0.89 -19.62
C LEU A 176 -3.49 -0.22 -19.49
N THR A 177 -3.31 -0.79 -18.29
CA THR A 177 -2.29 -1.82 -17.99
C THR A 177 -2.28 -3.00 -18.98
N PRO A 178 -3.43 -3.63 -19.34
CA PRO A 178 -3.45 -4.72 -20.32
C PRO A 178 -3.00 -4.28 -21.73
N LEU A 179 -3.27 -3.03 -22.11
CA LEU A 179 -2.89 -2.48 -23.42
C LEU A 179 -1.37 -2.25 -23.50
N LEU A 180 -0.74 -1.86 -22.39
CA LEU A 180 0.72 -1.66 -22.31
C LEU A 180 1.49 -2.98 -22.20
N THR A 181 0.88 -4.02 -21.62
CA THR A 181 1.53 -5.31 -21.37
C THR A 181 1.32 -6.34 -22.50
N ASN A 182 0.32 -6.14 -23.37
CA ASN A 182 0.07 -7.02 -24.51
C ASN A 182 1.10 -6.90 -25.66
N SER A 183 2.03 -5.94 -25.61
CA SER A 183 3.14 -5.85 -26.57
C SER A 183 4.28 -6.86 -26.34
N LYS A 184 4.20 -7.70 -25.29
CA LYS A 184 5.22 -8.74 -24.96
C LYS A 184 4.67 -10.06 -24.40
N LYS A 185 3.46 -10.48 -24.76
CA LYS A 185 2.98 -11.83 -24.37
C LYS A 185 3.47 -12.92 -25.34
N LEU A 186 4.76 -13.29 -25.23
CA LEU A 186 5.10 -14.71 -25.23
C LEU A 186 5.05 -15.15 -23.77
N ARG A 187 3.88 -15.64 -23.32
CA ARG A 187 3.77 -16.40 -22.06
C ARG A 187 4.31 -17.81 -22.31
N GLY A 188 5.60 -17.91 -22.57
CA GLY A 188 6.38 -19.13 -22.39
C GLY A 188 6.99 -19.11 -20.99
N LYS A 189 7.11 -20.28 -20.35
CA LYS A 189 7.83 -20.51 -19.09
C LYS A 189 8.93 -19.47 -18.89
N LYS A 190 8.78 -18.60 -17.88
CA LYS A 190 9.87 -17.73 -17.41
C LYS A 190 10.91 -18.65 -16.74
N LEU A 191 11.65 -19.39 -17.56
CA LEU A 191 12.97 -19.85 -17.19
C LEU A 191 13.72 -18.56 -16.84
N MET A 192 14.31 -18.50 -15.65
CA MET A 192 15.17 -17.39 -15.24
C MET A 192 16.14 -17.06 -16.37
N GLU A 193 15.93 -15.94 -17.06
CA GLU A 193 17.07 -15.21 -17.62
C GLU A 193 17.82 -14.65 -16.41
N THR A 194 18.86 -15.39 -16.04
CA THR A 194 19.84 -15.07 -15.03
C THR A 194 20.32 -13.61 -15.15
N ASN A 195 20.26 -12.87 -14.04
CA ASN A 195 21.08 -11.68 -13.70
C ASN A 195 20.59 -10.25 -13.97
N LYS A 196 19.31 -9.96 -14.26
CA LYS A 196 18.82 -8.56 -14.24
C LYS A 196 18.08 -8.24 -12.93
N PHE A 197 18.87 -7.98 -11.88
CA PHE A 197 18.38 -7.38 -10.63
C PHE A 197 17.83 -5.97 -10.88
N PRO A 198 16.89 -5.47 -10.04
CA PRO A 198 16.29 -4.15 -10.23
C PRO A 198 17.35 -3.04 -10.16
N LYS A 199 17.18 -1.98 -10.97
CA LYS A 199 18.18 -0.90 -11.12
C LYS A 199 18.52 -0.17 -9.82
N TRP A 200 17.58 -0.13 -8.87
CA TRP A 200 17.76 0.53 -7.58
C TRP A 200 18.63 -0.27 -6.60
N LEU A 201 19.06 -1.49 -6.97
CA LEU A 201 19.77 -2.41 -6.09
C LEU A 201 21.08 -2.92 -6.68
N SER A 202 22.18 -2.49 -6.08
CA SER A 202 23.53 -2.78 -6.53
C SER A 202 23.96 -4.22 -6.22
N LYS A 203 25.04 -4.70 -6.83
CA LYS A 203 25.61 -6.02 -6.50
C LYS A 203 26.13 -6.10 -5.06
N SER A 204 26.61 -4.99 -4.52
CA SER A 204 27.10 -4.85 -3.14
C SER A 204 25.98 -4.99 -2.12
N ASP A 205 24.81 -4.39 -2.37
CA ASP A 205 23.65 -4.50 -1.48
C ASP A 205 23.25 -5.97 -1.29
N ARG A 206 23.35 -6.79 -2.34
CA ARG A 206 22.99 -8.21 -2.28
C ARG A 206 23.93 -9.04 -1.41
N LYS A 207 25.24 -8.72 -1.39
CA LYS A 207 26.23 -9.43 -0.57
C LYS A 207 26.07 -9.06 0.91
N LEU A 208 25.71 -7.82 1.19
CA LEU A 208 25.50 -7.30 2.54
C LEU A 208 24.36 -8.00 3.29
N LEU A 209 23.34 -8.48 2.56
CA LEU A 209 22.10 -8.99 3.15
C LEU A 209 22.09 -10.52 3.36
N ALA A 210 22.91 -11.25 2.61
CA ALA A 210 23.16 -12.68 2.84
C ALA A 210 24.15 -12.91 4.00
N THR A 211 24.67 -11.82 4.58
CA THR A 211 25.64 -11.86 5.66
C THR A 211 24.89 -11.93 7.01
N PRO A 212 25.35 -12.76 7.97
CA PRO A 212 24.84 -12.71 9.34
C PRO A 212 24.90 -11.28 9.89
N SER A 213 23.98 -10.92 10.79
CA SER A 213 23.90 -9.55 11.34
C SER A 213 25.25 -9.09 11.89
N ASP A 214 25.97 -9.98 12.57
CA ASP A 214 27.31 -9.76 13.14
C ASP A 214 28.44 -9.52 12.11
N ALA A 215 28.20 -9.82 10.83
CA ALA A 215 29.17 -9.65 9.75
C ALA A 215 28.72 -8.62 8.69
N THR A 216 27.55 -7.98 8.89
CA THR A 216 27.03 -6.94 8.01
C THR A 216 27.84 -5.65 8.21
N SER A 217 28.54 -5.18 7.16
CA SER A 217 29.26 -3.90 7.20
C SER A 217 28.28 -2.74 7.33
N ALA A 218 28.25 -2.09 8.49
CA ALA A 218 27.41 -0.92 8.73
C ALA A 218 28.09 0.38 8.30
N ASP A 219 27.31 1.33 7.77
CA ASP A 219 27.77 2.70 7.51
C ASP A 219 27.77 3.53 8.80
N LEU A 220 26.85 3.25 9.72
CA LEU A 220 26.76 3.83 11.05
C LEU A 220 26.42 2.78 12.10
N VAL A 221 26.92 3.00 13.32
CA VAL A 221 26.58 2.22 14.50
C VAL A 221 25.90 3.12 15.53
N VAL A 222 24.78 2.67 16.08
CA VAL A 222 24.07 3.31 17.19
C VAL A 222 24.24 2.44 18.43
N ALA A 223 24.76 3.00 19.52
CA ALA A 223 24.98 2.27 20.77
C ALA A 223 24.85 3.19 22.00
N GLN A 224 23.97 2.84 22.94
CA GLN A 224 23.74 3.64 24.16
C GLN A 224 24.95 3.65 25.10
N ASP A 225 25.80 2.62 25.04
CA ASP A 225 27.03 2.48 25.82
C ASP A 225 28.19 3.37 25.34
N GLY A 226 28.00 4.10 24.23
CA GLY A 226 29.01 4.98 23.63
C GLY A 226 30.02 4.27 22.72
N SER A 227 29.85 2.97 22.46
CA SER A 227 30.73 2.20 21.54
C SER A 227 30.40 2.38 20.05
N GLY A 228 29.40 3.19 19.71
CA GLY A 228 28.94 3.50 18.36
C GLY A 228 29.20 4.95 17.96
N ASN A 229 28.74 5.33 16.76
CA ASN A 229 28.80 6.70 16.24
C ASN A 229 27.79 7.63 16.93
N TYR A 230 26.60 7.11 17.26
CA TYR A 230 25.50 7.85 17.88
C TYR A 230 24.93 7.08 19.08
N LYS A 231 24.28 7.79 20.00
CA LYS A 231 23.58 7.18 21.14
C LYS A 231 22.11 6.90 20.86
N THR A 232 21.52 7.62 19.92
CA THR A 232 20.11 7.47 19.53
C THR A 232 19.97 7.16 18.04
N ILE A 233 18.87 6.53 17.68
CA ILE A 233 18.53 6.18 16.29
C ILE A 233 18.15 7.46 15.53
N SER A 234 17.43 8.37 16.18
CA SER A 234 17.01 9.65 15.59
C SER A 234 18.18 10.53 15.16
N GLU A 235 19.24 10.63 15.97
CA GLU A 235 20.46 11.37 15.59
C GLU A 235 21.14 10.75 14.36
N ALA A 236 21.27 9.41 14.34
CA ALA A 236 21.87 8.71 13.21
C ALA A 236 21.09 8.94 11.92
N ILE A 237 19.75 8.88 11.97
CA ILE A 237 18.86 9.14 10.83
C ILE A 237 18.98 10.58 10.34
N ALA A 238 19.04 11.56 11.25
CA ALA A 238 19.15 12.98 10.91
C ALA A 238 20.42 13.31 10.09
N ASP A 239 21.49 12.56 10.29
CA ASP A 239 22.76 12.76 9.57
C ASP A 239 22.91 11.91 8.30
N VAL A 240 22.01 10.94 8.04
CA VAL A 240 22.04 10.13 6.80
C VAL A 240 22.14 11.00 5.53
N PRO A 241 21.34 12.08 5.34
CA PRO A 241 21.42 12.89 4.12
C PRO A 241 22.79 13.56 3.91
N LYS A 242 23.54 13.82 4.99
CA LYS A 242 24.87 14.45 4.93
C LYS A 242 25.96 13.44 4.64
N LEU A 243 25.80 12.21 5.15
CA LEU A 243 26.81 11.16 5.09
C LEU A 243 26.69 10.29 3.84
N ARG A 244 25.47 10.12 3.32
CA ARG A 244 25.21 9.28 2.16
C ARG A 244 25.81 9.85 0.89
N LYS A 245 26.52 9.01 0.15
CA LYS A 245 27.00 9.30 -1.21
C LYS A 245 26.21 8.49 -2.23
N GLY A 246 25.43 9.17 -3.06
CA GLY A 246 24.62 8.53 -4.10
C GLY A 246 23.35 7.85 -3.56
N SER A 247 22.91 6.79 -4.24
CA SER A 247 21.61 6.13 -3.99
C SER A 247 21.72 4.69 -3.47
N SER A 248 22.93 4.22 -3.14
CA SER A 248 23.14 2.89 -2.57
C SER A 248 22.46 2.75 -1.21
N ARG A 249 22.25 1.50 -0.78
CA ARG A 249 21.70 1.22 0.55
C ARG A 249 22.62 1.78 1.62
N PHE A 250 22.02 2.42 2.62
CA PHE A 250 22.71 2.95 3.80
C PHE A 250 22.32 2.11 5.00
N VAL A 251 23.28 1.50 5.68
CA VAL A 251 23.06 0.54 6.77
C VAL A 251 23.41 1.17 8.11
N ILE A 252 22.45 1.16 9.03
CA ILE A 252 22.64 1.52 10.43
C ILE A 252 22.51 0.26 11.27
N HIS A 253 23.57 -0.11 11.97
CA HIS A 253 23.55 -1.15 13.00
C HIS A 253 23.17 -0.55 14.34
N VAL A 254 22.08 -1.02 14.93
CA VAL A 254 21.56 -0.58 16.22
C VAL A 254 21.84 -1.67 17.24
N LYS A 255 22.83 -1.45 18.11
CA LYS A 255 23.23 -2.43 19.12
C LYS A 255 22.11 -2.73 20.11
N ALA A 256 22.28 -3.80 20.89
CA ALA A 256 21.39 -4.16 21.98
C ALA A 256 21.19 -2.98 22.95
N GLY A 257 19.93 -2.75 23.33
CA GLY A 257 19.55 -1.59 24.14
C GLY A 257 18.05 -1.31 24.09
N LEU A 258 17.60 -0.49 25.03
CA LEU A 258 16.23 0.01 25.09
C LEU A 258 16.22 1.48 24.69
N TYR A 259 15.85 1.75 23.45
CA TYR A 259 15.81 3.06 22.83
C TYR A 259 14.44 3.69 23.05
N LYS A 260 14.34 4.57 24.06
CA LYS A 260 13.13 5.33 24.38
C LYS A 260 13.03 6.58 23.52
N GLU A 261 12.60 6.43 22.28
CA GLU A 261 12.51 7.52 21.31
C GLU A 261 11.38 7.28 20.31
N ASN A 262 10.84 8.37 19.78
CA ASN A 262 9.91 8.33 18.67
C ASN A 262 10.66 8.67 17.37
N VAL A 263 10.78 7.69 16.49
CA VAL A 263 11.60 7.78 15.26
C VAL A 263 10.71 7.97 14.04
N ASP A 264 11.08 8.90 13.16
CA ASP A 264 10.37 9.16 11.91
C ASP A 264 11.34 9.32 10.73
N ILE A 265 11.29 8.36 9.80
CA ILE A 265 12.07 8.38 8.56
C ILE A 265 11.21 8.95 7.45
N LYS A 266 11.49 10.21 7.08
CA LYS A 266 10.76 10.94 6.04
C LYS A 266 10.97 10.34 4.64
N ASN A 267 10.07 10.70 3.73
CA ASN A 267 10.06 10.23 2.34
C ASN A 267 11.34 10.58 1.55
N THR A 268 12.16 11.53 2.02
CA THR A 268 13.42 11.95 1.40
C THR A 268 14.59 10.99 1.67
N ILE A 269 14.45 10.08 2.64
CA ILE A 269 15.49 9.14 3.05
C ILE A 269 15.17 7.73 2.51
N HIS A 270 15.55 7.48 1.27
CA HIS A 270 15.33 6.19 0.59
C HIS A 270 16.35 5.11 0.97
N ASN A 271 16.12 3.83 0.64
CA ASN A 271 17.10 2.73 0.73
C ASN A 271 17.84 2.63 2.08
N LEU A 272 17.19 2.99 3.19
CA LEU A 272 17.77 2.83 4.52
C LEU A 272 17.56 1.40 5.02
N MET A 273 18.57 0.83 5.68
CA MET A 273 18.47 -0.46 6.36
C MET A 273 18.85 -0.30 7.82
N LEU A 274 17.98 -0.76 8.72
CA LEU A 274 18.28 -0.94 10.13
C LEU A 274 18.49 -2.41 10.44
N VAL A 275 19.55 -2.72 11.18
CA VAL A 275 19.85 -4.07 11.68
C VAL A 275 20.03 -3.97 13.19
N GLY A 276 19.28 -4.76 13.94
CA GLY A 276 19.45 -4.91 15.39
C GLY A 276 20.27 -6.15 15.77
N ASP A 277 20.54 -6.30 17.07
CA ASP A 277 21.20 -7.46 17.66
C ASP A 277 20.21 -8.60 18.02
N GLY A 278 18.96 -8.51 17.57
CA GLY A 278 17.94 -9.56 17.77
C GLY A 278 16.62 -9.05 18.35
N ILE A 279 15.56 -9.81 18.11
CA ILE A 279 14.25 -9.62 18.77
C ILE A 279 14.44 -9.65 20.29
N GLY A 280 13.95 -8.61 20.97
CA GLY A 280 14.07 -8.44 22.43
C GLY A 280 15.42 -7.87 22.90
N SER A 281 16.47 -7.96 22.09
CA SER A 281 17.79 -7.38 22.41
C SER A 281 17.86 -5.90 22.01
N THR A 282 17.44 -5.57 20.79
CA THR A 282 17.35 -4.19 20.30
C THR A 282 15.88 -3.77 20.25
N VAL A 283 15.47 -2.90 21.18
CA VAL A 283 14.07 -2.49 21.35
C VAL A 283 13.95 -0.97 21.20
N VAL A 284 13.10 -0.51 20.29
CA VAL A 284 12.66 0.89 20.19
C VAL A 284 11.26 0.98 20.78
N THR A 285 11.08 1.88 21.76
CA THR A 285 9.82 2.02 22.47
C THR A 285 9.41 3.48 22.69
N TYR A 286 8.11 3.73 22.61
CA TYR A 286 7.48 4.98 23.04
C TYR A 286 6.03 4.71 23.47
N ASP A 287 5.23 5.74 23.76
CA ASP A 287 3.87 5.58 24.33
C ASP A 287 2.83 6.61 23.84
N LYS A 288 3.08 7.25 22.68
CA LYS A 288 2.05 8.11 22.06
C LYS A 288 0.79 7.30 21.76
N ASN A 289 -0.36 7.92 21.99
CA ASN A 289 -1.66 7.26 21.87
C ASN A 289 -2.78 8.28 21.64
N ASN A 290 -3.94 7.77 21.21
CA ASN A 290 -5.12 8.59 20.92
C ASN A 290 -5.69 9.29 22.15
N GLN A 291 -5.82 8.57 23.27
CA GLN A 291 -6.42 9.09 24.49
C GLN A 291 -5.70 10.36 24.98
N ASP A 292 -4.37 10.40 24.86
CA ASP A 292 -3.53 11.51 25.29
C ASP A 292 -3.31 12.58 24.21
N GLY A 293 -4.02 12.48 23.07
CA GLY A 293 -4.13 13.55 22.09
C GLY A 293 -3.27 13.42 20.83
N SER A 294 -2.66 12.25 20.58
CA SER A 294 -2.04 11.94 19.28
C SER A 294 -3.08 11.40 18.30
N THR A 295 -2.98 11.68 17.02
CA THR A 295 -3.78 10.93 16.03
C THR A 295 -3.26 9.48 15.97
N THR A 296 -4.06 8.58 15.39
CA THR A 296 -3.56 7.22 15.14
C THR A 296 -2.30 7.22 14.26
N PHE A 297 -2.24 8.09 13.24
CA PHE A 297 -1.09 8.24 12.34
C PHE A 297 0.19 8.68 13.06
N SER A 298 0.09 9.67 13.95
CA SER A 298 1.22 10.25 14.67
C SER A 298 1.53 9.55 16.00
N SER A 299 0.76 8.52 16.37
CA SER A 299 1.02 7.68 17.55
C SER A 299 2.14 6.66 17.35
N ALA A 300 2.58 6.45 16.10
CA ALA A 300 3.60 5.46 15.76
C ALA A 300 4.91 5.71 16.51
N THR A 301 5.38 4.73 17.27
CA THR A 301 6.73 4.78 17.90
C THR A 301 7.82 4.86 16.83
N PHE A 302 7.67 4.08 15.77
CA PHE A 302 8.59 4.08 14.63
C PHE A 302 7.81 4.23 13.32
N ALA A 303 8.03 5.33 12.61
CA ALA A 303 7.40 5.62 11.33
C ALA A 303 8.43 5.63 10.19
N VAL A 304 8.05 5.06 9.04
CA VAL A 304 8.89 5.09 7.84
C VAL A 304 8.08 5.39 6.59
N SER A 305 8.52 6.40 5.84
CA SER A 305 7.91 6.85 4.57
C SER A 305 8.89 6.76 3.39
N GLY A 306 10.21 6.71 3.64
CA GLY A 306 11.22 6.55 2.59
C GLY A 306 11.21 5.16 1.96
N SER A 307 11.15 5.09 0.62
CA SER A 307 11.06 3.82 -0.13
C SER A 307 12.30 2.93 0.01
N GLY A 308 12.11 1.61 -0.18
CA GLY A 308 13.20 0.62 -0.15
C GLY A 308 13.77 0.35 1.26
N PHE A 309 12.99 0.66 2.30
CA PHE A 309 13.39 0.47 3.69
C PHE A 309 13.55 -1.02 4.03
N ILE A 310 14.57 -1.34 4.81
CA ILE A 310 14.72 -2.66 5.43
C ILE A 310 14.86 -2.53 6.94
N ALA A 311 14.14 -3.34 7.69
CA ALA A 311 14.41 -3.58 9.10
C ALA A 311 14.67 -5.06 9.35
N ARG A 312 15.69 -5.36 10.15
CA ARG A 312 16.06 -6.72 10.52
C ARG A 312 16.40 -6.83 12.00
N ASP A 313 15.93 -7.89 12.65
CA ASP A 313 16.37 -8.30 13.99
C ASP A 313 16.14 -7.21 15.06
N MET A 314 15.00 -6.49 14.98
CA MET A 314 14.61 -5.41 15.91
C MET A 314 13.24 -5.66 16.55
N THR A 315 12.97 -5.00 17.68
CA THR A 315 11.63 -4.91 18.28
C THR A 315 11.14 -3.47 18.27
N PHE A 316 9.93 -3.26 17.73
CA PHE A 316 9.22 -1.99 17.76
C PHE A 316 8.04 -2.12 18.74
N GLU A 317 7.98 -1.25 19.74
CA GLU A 317 7.01 -1.33 20.83
C GLU A 317 6.29 -0.01 21.06
N ASN A 318 4.97 -0.08 21.21
CA ASN A 318 4.21 1.00 21.84
C ASN A 318 3.70 0.51 23.21
N SER A 319 4.16 1.20 24.26
CA SER A 319 3.98 0.82 25.65
C SER A 319 2.78 1.48 26.34
N ALA A 320 1.93 2.23 25.60
CA ALA A 320 0.79 2.97 26.15
C ALA A 320 -0.23 2.10 26.91
N GLY A 321 -0.43 0.86 26.46
CA GLY A 321 -1.38 -0.07 27.08
C GLY A 321 -2.80 0.00 26.50
N PRO A 322 -3.67 -0.98 26.82
CA PRO A 322 -4.96 -1.13 26.14
C PRO A 322 -5.98 -0.04 26.54
N ALA A 323 -5.83 0.58 27.73
CA ALA A 323 -6.67 1.67 28.21
C ALA A 323 -6.43 3.01 27.49
N LYS A 324 -5.41 3.08 26.63
CA LYS A 324 -5.03 4.28 25.87
C LYS A 324 -5.55 4.29 24.43
N HIS A 325 -6.35 3.28 24.07
CA HIS A 325 -6.91 3.09 22.74
C HIS A 325 -5.81 2.99 21.67
N GLN A 326 -5.98 3.60 20.48
CA GLN A 326 -5.06 3.47 19.36
C GLN A 326 -3.65 3.94 19.73
N ALA A 327 -2.66 3.06 19.56
CA ALA A 327 -1.27 3.33 19.92
C ALA A 327 -0.31 2.49 19.05
N VAL A 328 0.19 3.10 17.98
CA VAL A 328 0.94 2.39 16.94
C VAL A 328 2.37 2.11 17.36
N ALA A 329 2.84 0.87 17.20
CA ALA A 329 4.24 0.49 17.42
C ALA A 329 5.10 0.78 16.18
N PHE A 330 4.59 0.39 15.01
CA PHE A 330 5.29 0.59 13.74
C PHE A 330 4.32 0.98 12.63
N ARG A 331 4.67 2.05 11.90
CA ARG A 331 3.95 2.52 10.71
C ARG A 331 4.88 2.51 9.51
N SER A 332 4.54 1.73 8.48
CA SER A 332 5.27 1.77 7.21
C SER A 332 4.38 2.30 6.10
N GLY A 333 4.76 3.44 5.51
CA GLY A 333 4.35 3.93 4.20
C GLY A 333 5.45 3.78 3.14
N SER A 334 6.44 2.93 3.41
CA SER A 334 7.59 2.70 2.54
C SER A 334 7.24 1.68 1.46
N ASP A 335 7.18 2.14 0.21
CA ASP A 335 7.05 1.24 -0.94
C ASP A 335 8.33 0.41 -1.12
N LEU A 336 8.16 -0.87 -1.45
CA LEU A 336 9.22 -1.87 -1.55
C LEU A 336 9.97 -2.09 -0.22
N SER A 337 9.25 -2.02 0.90
CA SER A 337 9.85 -2.28 2.22
C SER A 337 9.88 -3.76 2.58
N VAL A 338 10.96 -4.17 3.25
CA VAL A 338 11.09 -5.52 3.81
C VAL A 338 11.37 -5.46 5.30
N VAL A 339 10.61 -6.22 6.08
CA VAL A 339 10.85 -6.39 7.51
C VAL A 339 11.06 -7.87 7.82
N PHE A 340 12.21 -8.21 8.38
CA PHE A 340 12.63 -9.61 8.58
C PHE A 340 13.06 -9.88 10.00
N GLY A 341 12.48 -10.90 10.64
CA GLY A 341 12.90 -11.29 11.99
C GLY A 341 12.68 -10.17 13.00
N CYS A 342 11.63 -9.37 12.85
CA CYS A 342 11.31 -8.28 13.80
C CYS A 342 10.11 -8.65 14.68
N ALA A 343 9.98 -7.97 15.81
CA ALA A 343 8.79 -8.02 16.65
C ALA A 343 8.06 -6.67 16.71
N PHE A 344 6.73 -6.72 16.74
CA PHE A 344 5.86 -5.56 16.90
C PHE A 344 4.99 -5.79 18.13
N ARG A 345 5.11 -4.92 19.13
CA ARG A 345 4.44 -5.07 20.43
C ARG A 345 3.53 -3.90 20.72
N GLY A 346 2.26 -4.18 20.93
CA GLY A 346 1.28 -3.18 21.33
C GLY A 346 0.00 -3.85 21.82
N TYR A 347 -1.09 -3.08 21.76
CA TYR A 347 -2.44 -3.55 22.03
C TYR A 347 -3.32 -3.20 20.82
N GLN A 348 -4.08 -2.11 20.90
CA GLN A 348 -4.89 -1.62 19.79
C GLN A 348 -3.99 -0.93 18.73
N ASP A 349 -4.22 -1.24 17.46
CA ASP A 349 -3.54 -0.60 16.31
C ASP A 349 -2.01 -0.79 16.29
N THR A 350 -1.51 -1.98 16.62
CA THR A 350 -0.06 -2.22 16.79
C THR A 350 0.77 -2.00 15.51
N LEU A 351 0.40 -2.66 14.41
CA LEU A 351 1.13 -2.65 13.14
C LEU A 351 0.30 -1.93 12.07
N TYR A 352 0.72 -0.71 11.73
CA TYR A 352 0.09 0.08 10.69
C TYR A 352 0.80 -0.15 9.34
N VAL A 353 0.28 -1.11 8.56
CA VAL A 353 0.64 -1.34 7.16
C VAL A 353 0.03 -0.25 6.29
N TYR A 354 0.58 0.96 6.40
CA TYR A 354 -0.02 2.22 5.95
C TYR A 354 -0.30 2.24 4.45
N SER A 355 0.75 2.23 3.61
CA SER A 355 0.63 2.30 2.15
C SER A 355 1.88 1.74 1.45
N GLY A 356 1.81 1.56 0.12
CA GLY A 356 2.90 0.97 -0.68
C GLY A 356 2.94 -0.56 -0.62
N ARG A 357 3.95 -1.17 -1.26
CA ARG A 357 4.19 -2.63 -1.22
C ARG A 357 5.13 -2.99 -0.07
N GLN A 358 4.73 -3.97 0.75
CA GLN A 358 5.42 -4.32 1.97
C GLN A 358 5.50 -5.83 2.16
N PHE A 359 6.67 -6.32 2.55
CA PHE A 359 6.89 -7.73 2.83
C PHE A 359 7.41 -7.94 4.26
N TYR A 360 6.69 -8.71 5.05
CA TYR A 360 7.05 -9.06 6.43
C TYR A 360 7.34 -10.57 6.49
N ARG A 361 8.48 -10.96 7.05
CA ARG A 361 8.93 -12.35 7.05
C ARG A 361 9.50 -12.73 8.41
N ASN A 362 9.07 -13.87 8.94
CA ASN A 362 9.52 -14.39 10.24
C ASN A 362 9.34 -13.39 11.39
N CYS A 363 8.31 -12.54 11.31
CA CYS A 363 8.04 -11.54 12.33
C CYS A 363 7.14 -12.08 13.44
N GLN A 364 7.19 -11.42 14.61
CA GLN A 364 6.24 -11.64 15.70
C GLN A 364 5.35 -10.41 15.86
N ILE A 365 4.03 -10.56 15.82
CA ILE A 365 3.09 -9.45 15.93
C ILE A 365 2.19 -9.71 17.14
N TYR A 366 2.12 -8.77 18.07
CA TYR A 366 1.32 -8.87 19.29
C TYR A 366 0.29 -7.74 19.36
N GLY A 367 -0.98 -8.05 19.60
CA GLY A 367 -1.99 -7.01 19.79
C GLY A 367 -3.38 -7.53 20.15
N THR A 368 -4.36 -6.63 20.17
CA THR A 368 -5.74 -6.91 20.60
C THR A 368 -6.77 -6.54 19.54
N GLN A 369 -7.10 -5.26 19.40
CA GLN A 369 -8.08 -4.75 18.45
C GLN A 369 -7.38 -4.12 17.25
N ASP A 370 -7.81 -4.49 16.05
CA ASP A 370 -7.34 -3.95 14.76
C ASP A 370 -5.81 -3.91 14.62
N PHE A 371 -5.11 -4.88 15.21
CA PHE A 371 -3.68 -4.71 15.47
C PHE A 371 -2.78 -4.94 14.25
N ILE A 372 -3.34 -5.37 13.10
CA ILE A 372 -2.72 -5.30 11.77
C ILE A 372 -3.69 -4.56 10.85
N PHE A 373 -3.40 -3.29 10.53
CA PHE A 373 -4.37 -2.43 9.86
C PHE A 373 -3.73 -1.48 8.85
N GLY A 374 -4.56 -0.94 7.95
CA GLY A 374 -4.14 0.03 6.94
C GLY A 374 -4.52 -0.37 5.52
N ASN A 375 -3.85 0.25 4.54
CA ASN A 375 -4.17 0.12 3.12
C ASN A 375 -2.93 -0.10 2.24
N ALA A 376 -1.87 -0.71 2.76
CA ALA A 376 -0.77 -1.20 1.94
C ALA A 376 -1.19 -2.41 1.07
N ALA A 377 -0.37 -2.74 0.08
CA ALA A 377 -0.27 -4.10 -0.41
C ALA A 377 0.76 -4.83 0.47
N ALA A 378 0.29 -5.59 1.46
CA ALA A 378 1.14 -6.20 2.48
C ALA A 378 1.02 -7.72 2.47
N VAL A 379 2.15 -8.42 2.42
CA VAL A 379 2.22 -9.87 2.64
C VAL A 379 3.03 -10.15 3.91
N LEU A 380 2.42 -10.86 4.85
CA LEU A 380 3.03 -11.34 6.08
C LEU A 380 3.24 -12.86 5.95
N GLN A 381 4.49 -13.30 5.80
CA GLN A 381 4.85 -14.67 5.46
C GLN A 381 5.63 -15.38 6.58
N SER A 382 5.12 -16.52 7.06
CA SER A 382 5.58 -17.22 8.28
C SER A 382 5.89 -16.31 9.44
N CYS A 383 4.94 -15.44 9.72
CA CYS A 383 4.91 -14.68 10.95
C CYS A 383 4.19 -15.49 12.04
N ASN A 384 4.49 -15.15 13.29
CA ASN A 384 3.71 -15.57 14.45
C ASN A 384 2.85 -14.39 14.92
N ILE A 385 1.55 -14.56 14.89
CA ILE A 385 0.55 -13.58 15.27
C ILE A 385 -0.01 -13.97 16.64
N TYR A 386 0.29 -13.17 17.65
CA TYR A 386 -0.04 -13.41 19.05
C TYR A 386 -1.17 -12.49 19.49
N VAL A 387 -2.34 -13.08 19.72
CA VAL A 387 -3.52 -12.36 20.20
C VAL A 387 -3.44 -12.20 21.72
N ARG A 388 -3.45 -10.97 22.20
CA ARG A 388 -3.31 -10.63 23.61
C ARG A 388 -4.65 -10.51 24.32
N LYS A 389 -4.59 -10.44 25.66
CA LYS A 389 -5.76 -10.10 26.49
C LYS A 389 -6.13 -8.61 26.30
N PRO A 390 -7.36 -8.29 25.84
CA PRO A 390 -7.83 -6.92 25.72
C PRO A 390 -8.38 -6.40 27.05
N MET A 391 -8.95 -5.19 27.05
CA MET A 391 -9.72 -4.72 28.21
C MET A 391 -10.97 -5.60 28.41
N SER A 392 -11.52 -5.58 29.63
CA SER A 392 -12.78 -6.26 29.91
C SER A 392 -13.90 -5.75 28.98
N GLY A 393 -14.67 -6.67 28.40
CA GLY A 393 -15.77 -6.35 27.48
C GLY A 393 -15.35 -6.02 26.05
N GLN A 394 -14.05 -6.02 25.74
CA GLN A 394 -13.57 -5.88 24.36
C GLN A 394 -13.40 -7.23 23.67
N THR A 395 -13.47 -7.17 22.35
CA THR A 395 -13.22 -8.27 21.41
C THR A 395 -11.87 -8.04 20.74
N ASN A 396 -11.17 -9.13 20.41
CA ASN A 396 -9.96 -9.08 19.62
C ASN A 396 -10.26 -9.15 18.11
N ILE A 397 -9.55 -8.33 17.34
CA ILE A 397 -9.65 -8.29 15.88
C ILE A 397 -8.24 -8.24 15.31
N ILE A 398 -7.89 -9.24 14.50
CA ILE A 398 -6.54 -9.34 13.95
C ILE A 398 -6.30 -8.31 12.86
N THR A 399 -7.23 -8.18 11.91
CA THR A 399 -7.07 -7.27 10.77
C THR A 399 -8.18 -6.24 10.61
N ALA A 400 -7.80 -5.02 10.24
CA ALA A 400 -8.72 -3.97 9.83
C ALA A 400 -8.23 -3.28 8.55
N GLN A 401 -8.60 -3.85 7.39
CA GLN A 401 -8.08 -3.40 6.10
C GLN A 401 -8.94 -2.27 5.51
N ALA A 402 -8.28 -1.21 5.05
CA ALA A 402 -8.90 0.07 4.68
C ALA A 402 -8.84 0.39 3.19
N ARG A 403 -9.17 -0.56 2.32
CA ARG A 403 -9.32 -0.27 0.89
C ARG A 403 -10.63 0.50 0.63
N SER A 404 -10.51 1.72 0.13
CA SER A 404 -11.64 2.64 -0.12
C SER A 404 -12.12 2.64 -1.57
N ASP A 405 -11.28 2.24 -2.52
CA ASP A 405 -11.58 2.22 -3.95
C ASP A 405 -11.27 0.83 -4.56
N PRO A 406 -12.17 0.23 -5.38
CA PRO A 406 -11.98 -1.11 -5.93
C PRO A 406 -10.84 -1.19 -6.96
N ASN A 407 -10.34 -0.06 -7.43
CA ASN A 407 -9.21 0.04 -8.34
C ASN A 407 -7.87 0.07 -7.60
N GLN A 408 -7.84 0.29 -6.29
CA GLN A 408 -6.60 0.14 -5.51
C GLN A 408 -6.09 -1.32 -5.57
N ASN A 409 -4.76 -1.46 -5.67
CA ASN A 409 -4.07 -2.74 -5.70
C ASN A 409 -3.66 -3.24 -4.29
N THR A 410 -4.37 -2.81 -3.26
CA THR A 410 -4.00 -2.95 -1.85
C THR A 410 -4.76 -4.08 -1.14
N GLY A 411 -4.26 -4.53 0.00
CA GLY A 411 -4.83 -5.63 0.78
C GLY A 411 -3.82 -6.23 1.76
N ILE A 412 -4.32 -6.96 2.74
CA ILE A 412 -3.50 -7.65 3.75
C ILE A 412 -3.56 -9.15 3.48
N ILE A 413 -2.41 -9.75 3.17
CA ILE A 413 -2.29 -11.19 2.96
C ILE A 413 -1.48 -11.79 4.09
N ILE A 414 -2.09 -12.71 4.84
CA ILE A 414 -1.43 -13.54 5.85
C ILE A 414 -1.17 -14.90 5.22
N HIS A 415 0.09 -15.24 5.01
CA HIS A 415 0.51 -16.43 4.27
C HIS A 415 1.42 -17.32 5.11
N ASN A 416 1.12 -18.61 5.19
CA ASN A 416 1.96 -19.60 5.85
C ASN A 416 2.37 -19.20 7.28
N SER A 417 1.46 -18.61 8.05
CA SER A 417 1.70 -17.98 9.36
C SER A 417 0.88 -18.65 10.47
N GLY A 418 1.31 -18.50 11.73
CA GLY A 418 0.60 -19.02 12.89
C GLY A 418 -0.20 -17.92 13.60
N VAL A 419 -1.44 -18.20 13.98
CA VAL A 419 -2.29 -17.33 14.80
C VAL A 419 -2.61 -18.04 16.11
N MET A 420 -2.17 -17.49 17.22
CA MET A 420 -2.26 -18.13 18.54
C MET A 420 -2.50 -17.12 19.66
N ALA A 421 -3.00 -17.61 20.80
CA ALA A 421 -3.13 -16.79 21.99
C ALA A 421 -1.75 -16.50 22.62
N ALA A 422 -1.51 -15.24 22.98
CA ALA A 422 -0.39 -14.86 23.84
C ALA A 422 -0.58 -15.42 25.27
N SER A 423 0.48 -15.42 26.07
CA SER A 423 0.45 -15.98 27.44
C SER A 423 -0.60 -15.32 28.34
N ASP A 424 -0.78 -14.00 28.21
CA ASP A 424 -1.77 -13.23 28.98
C ASP A 424 -3.23 -13.60 28.67
N LEU A 425 -3.53 -13.95 27.41
CA LEU A 425 -4.84 -14.44 26.99
C LEU A 425 -5.05 -15.92 27.35
N LYS A 426 -4.03 -16.77 27.20
CA LYS A 426 -4.11 -18.19 27.61
C LYS A 426 -4.47 -18.31 29.09
N GLY A 427 -3.89 -17.46 29.94
CA GLY A 427 -4.17 -17.43 31.37
C GLY A 427 -5.54 -16.86 31.76
N SER A 428 -6.33 -16.32 30.82
CA SER A 428 -7.62 -15.66 31.13
C SER A 428 -8.84 -16.58 31.08
N GLY A 429 -8.66 -17.90 30.87
CA GLY A 429 -9.76 -18.87 30.86
C GLY A 429 -10.63 -18.89 29.60
N GLY A 430 -10.18 -18.26 28.50
CA GLY A 430 -10.74 -18.51 27.16
C GLY A 430 -12.05 -17.78 26.78
N SER A 431 -12.46 -16.72 27.48
CA SER A 431 -13.75 -16.05 27.25
C SER A 431 -13.74 -14.84 26.29
N VAL A 432 -12.65 -14.59 25.58
CA VAL A 432 -12.52 -13.39 24.70
C VAL A 432 -12.77 -13.78 23.26
N GLU A 433 -13.83 -13.23 22.67
CA GLU A 433 -14.07 -13.41 21.24
C GLU A 433 -12.92 -12.83 20.41
N THR A 434 -12.46 -13.59 19.42
CA THR A 434 -11.38 -13.21 18.52
C THR A 434 -11.80 -13.46 17.07
N PHE A 435 -11.63 -12.45 16.22
CA PHE A 435 -11.97 -12.52 14.80
C PHE A 435 -10.74 -12.25 13.91
N LEU A 436 -10.72 -12.86 12.73
CA LEU A 436 -9.69 -12.68 11.70
C LEU A 436 -9.65 -11.22 11.20
N GLY A 437 -10.79 -10.55 11.14
CA GLY A 437 -10.84 -9.15 10.77
C GLY A 437 -12.22 -8.52 10.72
N ARG A 438 -12.24 -7.21 10.43
CA ARG A 438 -13.44 -6.40 10.15
C ARG A 438 -13.18 -5.31 9.10
N PRO A 439 -14.18 -4.95 8.28
CA PRO A 439 -13.98 -4.08 7.12
C PRO A 439 -13.94 -2.60 7.49
N TRP A 440 -12.74 -2.07 7.78
CA TRP A 440 -12.59 -0.66 8.11
C TRP A 440 -13.12 0.25 6.99
N LEU A 441 -12.82 -0.05 5.71
CA LEU A 441 -13.41 0.65 4.56
C LEU A 441 -14.11 -0.30 3.58
N LYS A 442 -14.93 0.30 2.70
CA LYS A 442 -15.97 -0.37 1.89
C LYS A 442 -15.47 -1.56 1.05
N TYR A 443 -14.25 -1.51 0.53
CA TYR A 443 -13.71 -2.56 -0.34
C TYR A 443 -12.63 -3.39 0.37
N SER A 444 -12.71 -3.48 1.71
CA SER A 444 -11.74 -4.18 2.56
C SER A 444 -11.30 -5.52 1.96
N ARG A 445 -10.00 -5.80 1.93
CA ARG A 445 -9.45 -7.00 1.32
C ARG A 445 -8.39 -7.66 2.19
N THR A 446 -8.73 -8.82 2.73
CA THR A 446 -7.87 -9.62 3.60
C THR A 446 -7.94 -11.09 3.22
N VAL A 447 -6.79 -11.76 3.15
CA VAL A 447 -6.72 -13.20 2.86
C VAL A 447 -5.85 -13.91 3.89
N PHE A 448 -6.36 -14.97 4.49
CA PHE A 448 -5.59 -15.92 5.31
C PHE A 448 -5.39 -17.21 4.53
N MET A 449 -4.15 -17.52 4.16
CA MET A 449 -3.84 -18.69 3.35
C MET A 449 -2.69 -19.53 3.93
N LYS A 450 -2.91 -20.85 3.99
CA LYS A 450 -1.99 -21.83 4.58
C LYS A 450 -1.59 -21.49 6.02
N CYS A 451 -2.48 -20.85 6.77
CA CYS A 451 -2.22 -20.47 8.15
C CYS A 451 -2.60 -21.58 9.13
N SER A 452 -1.88 -21.66 10.25
CA SER A 452 -2.32 -22.42 11.43
C SER A 452 -3.13 -21.49 12.32
N LEU A 453 -4.41 -21.78 12.51
CA LEU A 453 -5.35 -20.98 13.31
C LEU A 453 -5.74 -21.75 14.56
N ASP A 454 -5.30 -21.29 15.73
CA ASP A 454 -5.69 -21.87 17.02
C ASP A 454 -7.21 -21.74 17.27
N GLY A 455 -7.74 -22.53 18.21
CA GLY A 455 -9.17 -22.57 18.54
C GLY A 455 -9.76 -21.29 19.17
N LEU A 456 -8.97 -20.22 19.35
CA LEU A 456 -9.49 -18.92 19.82
C LEU A 456 -10.33 -18.18 18.77
N ILE A 457 -10.18 -18.55 17.49
CA ILE A 457 -10.91 -17.88 16.40
C ILE A 457 -12.39 -18.26 16.49
N ASN A 458 -13.25 -17.25 16.63
CA ASN A 458 -14.70 -17.41 16.65
C ASN A 458 -15.16 -18.13 15.36
N SER A 459 -16.14 -19.03 15.45
CA SER A 459 -16.62 -19.82 14.30
C SER A 459 -17.11 -18.95 13.14
N ALA A 460 -17.68 -17.77 13.43
CA ALA A 460 -18.08 -16.79 12.42
C ALA A 460 -16.88 -16.25 11.61
N GLY A 461 -15.67 -16.26 12.19
CA GLY A 461 -14.40 -15.87 11.59
C GLY A 461 -14.20 -14.37 11.42
N TRP A 462 -15.23 -13.64 10.99
CA TRP A 462 -15.15 -12.22 10.64
C TRP A 462 -16.24 -11.42 11.34
N LEU A 463 -15.94 -10.17 11.70
CA LEU A 463 -16.84 -9.27 12.42
C LEU A 463 -17.31 -8.12 11.51
N PRO A 464 -18.61 -7.77 11.48
CA PRO A 464 -19.06 -6.57 10.76
C PRO A 464 -18.41 -5.31 11.36
N TRP A 465 -18.14 -4.31 10.52
CA TRP A 465 -17.76 -2.98 11.01
C TRP A 465 -18.95 -2.26 11.64
N SER A 466 -20.04 -2.14 10.88
CA SER A 466 -21.32 -1.61 11.35
C SER A 466 -22.43 -2.01 10.37
N GLY A 467 -23.47 -2.67 10.87
CA GLY A 467 -24.60 -3.15 10.05
C GLY A 467 -24.14 -3.90 8.79
N GLY A 468 -24.70 -3.54 7.63
CA GLY A 468 -24.36 -4.10 6.33
C GLY A 468 -23.19 -3.43 5.59
N PHE A 469 -22.44 -2.52 6.24
CA PHE A 469 -21.37 -1.77 5.58
C PHE A 469 -20.28 -2.69 5.03
N GLY A 470 -19.96 -2.55 3.74
CA GLY A 470 -18.89 -3.26 3.07
C GLY A 470 -19.13 -4.76 2.82
N LEU A 471 -20.15 -5.38 3.42
CA LEU A 471 -20.32 -6.84 3.40
C LEU A 471 -20.49 -7.45 2.00
N SER A 472 -21.01 -6.68 1.04
CA SER A 472 -21.17 -7.10 -0.36
C SER A 472 -20.02 -6.70 -1.27
N THR A 473 -19.10 -5.85 -0.81
CA THR A 473 -18.03 -5.26 -1.63
C THR A 473 -16.62 -5.58 -1.15
N LEU A 474 -16.48 -6.03 0.10
CA LEU A 474 -15.24 -6.57 0.64
C LEU A 474 -14.83 -7.87 -0.07
N TYR A 475 -13.58 -8.26 0.08
CA TYR A 475 -13.05 -9.56 -0.32
C TYR A 475 -12.29 -10.17 0.85
N TYR A 476 -12.99 -10.99 1.64
CA TYR A 476 -12.40 -11.76 2.74
C TYR A 476 -12.33 -13.21 2.37
N ALA A 477 -11.13 -13.79 2.47
CA ALA A 477 -10.93 -15.13 1.98
C ALA A 477 -10.02 -15.99 2.86
N GLU A 478 -10.29 -17.29 2.81
CA GLU A 478 -9.51 -18.32 3.48
C GLU A 478 -9.12 -19.42 2.47
N TYR A 479 -7.86 -19.88 2.53
CA TYR A 479 -7.35 -20.94 1.65
C TYR A 479 -6.45 -21.92 2.41
N MET A 480 -6.83 -23.20 2.48
CA MET A 480 -6.03 -24.26 3.10
C MET A 480 -5.46 -23.93 4.49
N ASN A 481 -6.24 -23.24 5.33
CA ASN A 481 -5.87 -23.04 6.73
C ASN A 481 -6.04 -24.36 7.51
N THR A 482 -5.29 -24.50 8.60
CA THR A 482 -5.28 -25.69 9.47
C THR A 482 -5.41 -25.27 10.94
N GLY A 483 -5.64 -26.21 11.85
CA GLY A 483 -5.84 -25.95 13.27
C GLY A 483 -7.32 -25.78 13.66
N ASP A 484 -7.58 -25.78 14.95
CA ASP A 484 -8.94 -25.84 15.51
C ASP A 484 -9.82 -24.63 15.14
N GLY A 485 -9.21 -23.48 14.87
CA GLY A 485 -9.91 -22.26 14.42
C GLY A 485 -10.14 -22.18 12.91
N ALA A 486 -9.66 -23.13 12.11
CA ALA A 486 -9.72 -23.08 10.66
C ALA A 486 -11.02 -23.61 10.04
N GLY A 487 -11.91 -24.22 10.83
CA GLY A 487 -13.17 -24.76 10.33
C GLY A 487 -14.07 -23.68 9.74
N THR A 488 -14.45 -23.83 8.46
CA THR A 488 -15.24 -22.81 7.74
C THR A 488 -16.76 -23.02 7.82
N GLY A 489 -17.23 -24.15 8.38
CA GLY A 489 -18.67 -24.50 8.41
C GLY A 489 -19.56 -23.52 9.19
N GLY A 490 -18.98 -22.75 10.12
CA GLY A 490 -19.69 -21.74 10.92
C GLY A 490 -19.47 -20.29 10.48
N ARG A 491 -18.78 -20.07 9.35
CA ARG A 491 -18.39 -18.73 8.90
C ARG A 491 -19.59 -17.88 8.48
N VAL A 492 -19.39 -16.57 8.52
CA VAL A 492 -20.37 -15.59 8.01
C VAL A 492 -20.79 -15.89 6.56
N LYS A 493 -22.03 -15.54 6.21
CA LYS A 493 -22.61 -15.74 4.87
C LYS A 493 -22.60 -14.48 4.00
N TRP A 494 -21.63 -13.59 4.19
CA TRP A 494 -21.56 -12.33 3.46
C TRP A 494 -21.20 -12.57 1.99
N PRO A 495 -21.76 -11.80 1.02
CA PRO A 495 -21.40 -11.97 -0.38
C PRO A 495 -19.90 -11.76 -0.67
N GLY A 496 -19.22 -10.91 0.11
CA GLY A 496 -17.78 -10.69 0.01
C GLY A 496 -16.89 -11.71 0.75
N TYR A 497 -17.48 -12.68 1.45
CA TYR A 497 -16.71 -13.77 2.06
C TYR A 497 -16.55 -14.94 1.09
N HIS A 498 -15.34 -15.47 1.00
CA HIS A 498 -14.98 -16.51 0.03
C HIS A 498 -14.15 -17.62 0.69
N ILE A 499 -14.54 -18.87 0.44
CA ILE A 499 -13.67 -20.02 0.65
C ILE A 499 -12.98 -20.28 -0.69
N ILE A 500 -11.67 -20.04 -0.75
CA ILE A 500 -10.92 -20.32 -1.98
C ILE A 500 -10.64 -21.82 -2.02
N THR A 501 -10.99 -22.47 -3.12
CA THR A 501 -10.75 -23.90 -3.34
C THR A 501 -9.76 -24.18 -4.47
N SER A 502 -9.58 -23.20 -5.37
CA SER A 502 -8.67 -23.28 -6.51
C SER A 502 -7.29 -22.71 -6.15
N ALA A 503 -6.24 -23.47 -6.41
CA ALA A 503 -4.87 -22.97 -6.29
C ALA A 503 -4.62 -21.76 -7.22
N THR A 504 -5.21 -21.73 -8.41
CA THR A 504 -5.10 -20.60 -9.35
C THR A 504 -5.63 -19.31 -8.77
N ASP A 505 -6.76 -19.38 -8.04
CA ASP A 505 -7.35 -18.20 -7.41
C ASP A 505 -6.57 -17.75 -6.17
N ALA A 506 -5.90 -18.69 -5.48
CA ALA A 506 -5.02 -18.37 -4.36
C ALA A 506 -3.67 -17.80 -4.82
N MET A 507 -3.15 -18.21 -5.99
CA MET A 507 -1.87 -17.75 -6.54
C MET A 507 -1.80 -16.21 -6.68
N GLN A 508 -2.90 -15.54 -7.02
CA GLN A 508 -2.93 -14.09 -7.16
C GLN A 508 -2.60 -13.31 -5.87
N PHE A 509 -2.63 -13.98 -4.72
CA PHE A 509 -2.32 -13.43 -3.41
C PHE A 509 -0.91 -13.76 -2.94
N THR A 510 -0.11 -14.51 -3.70
CA THR A 510 1.27 -14.84 -3.31
C THR A 510 2.19 -13.64 -3.48
N VAL A 511 3.41 -13.77 -2.95
CA VAL A 511 4.41 -12.69 -2.98
C VAL A 511 4.69 -12.21 -4.40
N ASP A 512 4.88 -13.12 -5.35
CA ASP A 512 5.20 -12.76 -6.74
C ASP A 512 4.03 -12.05 -7.44
N ASP A 513 2.80 -12.54 -7.30
CA ASP A 513 1.66 -11.98 -8.05
C ASP A 513 1.09 -10.72 -7.37
N PHE A 514 1.01 -10.70 -6.04
CA PHE A 514 0.38 -9.61 -5.30
C PHE A 514 1.30 -8.39 -5.12
N LEU A 515 2.59 -8.62 -4.89
CA LEU A 515 3.57 -7.56 -4.65
C LEU A 515 4.46 -7.25 -5.85
N ASP A 516 4.33 -7.99 -6.96
CA ASP A 516 5.39 -8.10 -7.98
C ASP A 516 6.73 -8.52 -7.32
N GLY A 517 6.66 -9.37 -6.28
CA GLY A 517 7.75 -9.63 -5.34
C GLY A 517 9.05 -10.09 -5.99
N GLY A 518 8.96 -10.92 -7.03
CA GLY A 518 10.10 -11.41 -7.79
C GLY A 518 10.93 -10.32 -8.47
N SER A 519 10.40 -9.10 -8.65
CA SER A 519 11.15 -7.99 -9.25
C SER A 519 12.04 -7.26 -8.25
N TRP A 520 11.81 -7.40 -6.93
CA TRP A 520 12.44 -6.57 -5.92
C TRP A 520 12.90 -7.29 -4.65
N ILE A 521 12.19 -8.33 -4.20
CA ILE A 521 12.52 -9.10 -2.98
C ILE A 521 13.79 -9.97 -3.13
N PRO A 522 14.05 -10.68 -4.24
CA PRO A 522 15.29 -11.46 -4.38
C PRO A 522 16.55 -10.62 -4.19
N GLY A 523 16.44 -9.36 -4.58
CA GLY A 523 17.50 -8.39 -4.39
C GLY A 523 17.86 -8.19 -2.92
N THR A 524 16.90 -8.33 -2.01
CA THR A 524 17.13 -8.17 -0.58
C THR A 524 17.93 -9.31 0.04
N GLY A 525 18.21 -10.41 -0.68
CA GLY A 525 18.94 -11.56 -0.15
C GLY A 525 18.21 -12.34 0.95
N LEU A 526 17.03 -11.87 1.38
CA LEU A 526 16.23 -12.49 2.43
C LEU A 526 15.43 -13.67 1.87
N PRO A 527 15.24 -14.74 2.66
CA PRO A 527 14.48 -15.90 2.23
C PRO A 527 13.00 -15.55 2.11
N TYR A 528 12.39 -15.90 0.97
CA TYR A 528 10.96 -15.75 0.74
C TYR A 528 10.42 -16.90 -0.11
N THR A 529 9.12 -17.16 0.01
CA THR A 529 8.39 -18.08 -0.87
C THR A 529 7.57 -17.26 -1.85
N ALA A 530 7.91 -17.37 -3.14
CA ALA A 530 7.29 -16.62 -4.24
C ALA A 530 5.81 -16.97 -4.48
N GLY A 531 5.51 -18.28 -4.50
CA GLY A 531 4.19 -18.85 -4.80
C GLY A 531 3.51 -19.48 -3.58
N LEU A 532 2.59 -20.41 -3.82
CA LEU A 532 1.79 -21.05 -2.77
C LEU A 532 2.55 -21.98 -1.85
#